data_AF-A0A7W1KID6-F1
#
_entry.id   AF-A0A7W1KID6-F1
#
_cell.length_a   1.000
_cell.length_b   1.000
_cell.length_c   1.000
_cell.angle_alpha   90.00
_cell.angle_beta   90.00
_cell.angle_gamma   90.00
#
_symmetry.space_group_name_H-M   'P 1'
#
loop_
_entity.id
_entity.type
_entity.pdbx_description
1 polymer ?
#
loop_
_entity_poly.entity_id
_entity_poly.type
_entity_poly.pdbx_seq_one_letter_code
_entity_poly.pdbx_strand_id
1 'polypeptide(L)' 'FETTPEGKWLLANTYEYGFIVRYPNGKENVTGYQYEPWHLRFVGKELAIEMNKTGIQTLEEFFGLPAAPNY' A
#
# COMPACT_ATOMS: atom_id res chain seq x y z
N PHE A 1 15.14 2.39 5.04
CA PHE A 1 13.86 2.71 5.68
C PHE A 1 13.18 1.44 6.17
N GLU A 2 12.74 0.52 5.30
CA GLU A 2 12.01 -0.70 5.73
C GLU A 2 12.76 -1.62 6.70
N THR A 3 14.10 -1.58 6.70
CA THR A 3 14.94 -2.40 7.58
C THR A 3 15.11 -1.81 8.98
N THR A 4 14.81 -0.53 9.18
CA THR A 4 14.91 0.10 10.51
C THR A 4 13.77 -0.36 11.40
N PRO A 5 13.92 -0.31 12.73
CA PRO A 5 12.84 -0.64 13.66
C PRO A 5 11.55 0.16 13.40
N GLU A 6 11.69 1.45 13.10
CA GLU A 6 10.58 2.37 12.83
C GLU A 6 9.89 2.04 11.50
N GLY A 7 10.67 1.71 10.46
CA GLY A 7 10.14 1.29 9.17
C GLY A 7 9.33 0.00 9.29
N LYS A 8 9.85 -1.01 10.01
CA LYS A 8 9.13 -2.26 10.27
C LYS A 8 7.82 -2.02 11.03
N TRP A 9 7.86 -1.19 12.07
CA TRP A 9 6.67 -0.83 12.82
C TRP A 9 5.64 -0.13 11.92
N LEU A 10 6.08 0.83 11.12
CA LEU A 10 5.20 1.58 10.24
C LEU A 10 4.56 0.67 9.18
N LEU A 11 5.32 -0.17 8.49
CA LEU A 11 4.80 -1.14 7.52
C LEU A 11 3.78 -2.11 8.13
N ALA A 12 3.97 -2.48 9.40
CA ALA A 12 3.09 -3.39 10.11
C ALA A 12 1.83 -2.73 10.71
N ASN A 13 1.83 -1.42 10.99
CA ASN A 13 0.76 -0.78 11.78
C ASN A 13 0.02 0.35 11.05
N THR A 14 0.52 0.82 9.90
CA THR A 14 -0.01 2.02 9.21
C THR A 14 -1.52 1.94 8.87
N TYR A 15 -2.04 0.73 8.62
CA TYR A 15 -3.45 0.49 8.31
C TYR A 15 -4.40 0.86 9.45
N GLU A 16 -3.97 0.73 10.71
CA GLU A 16 -4.75 1.10 11.90
C GLU A 16 -5.02 2.61 11.97
N TYR A 17 -4.21 3.38 11.25
CA TYR A 17 -4.26 4.84 11.16
C TYR A 17 -4.86 5.32 9.84
N GLY A 18 -5.35 4.42 8.98
CA GLY A 18 -5.99 4.77 7.71
C GLY A 18 -5.03 5.01 6.55
N PHE A 19 -3.81 4.50 6.66
CA PHE A 19 -2.78 4.60 5.64
C PHE A 19 -2.45 3.24 5.06
N ILE A 20 -1.94 3.23 3.83
CA ILE A 20 -1.35 2.07 3.17
C ILE A 20 0.00 2.43 2.59
N VAL A 21 0.85 1.42 2.38
CA VAL A 21 2.02 1.57 1.49
C VAL A 21 1.48 1.61 0.07
N ARG A 22 1.57 2.77 -0.58
CA ARG A 22 0.90 2.99 -1.87
C ARG A 22 1.52 2.18 -3.01
N TYR A 23 2.84 1.98 -2.94
CA TYR A 23 3.63 1.25 -3.92
C TYR A 23 4.34 0.09 -3.23
N PRO A 24 3.65 -1.05 -3.03
CA PRO A 24 4.21 -2.23 -2.39
C PRO A 24 5.14 -3.00 -3.33
N ASN A 25 6.01 -3.82 -2.74
CA ASN A 25 7.02 -4.58 -3.47
C ASN A 25 6.37 -5.60 -4.43
N GLY A 26 6.82 -5.64 -5.68
CA GLY A 26 6.35 -6.59 -6.69
C GLY A 26 5.01 -6.23 -7.33
N LYS A 27 4.51 -5.00 -7.14
CA LYS A 27 3.25 -4.50 -7.73
C LYS A 27 3.47 -3.42 -8.79
N GLU A 28 4.69 -3.26 -9.28
CA GLU A 28 5.08 -2.28 -10.31
C GLU A 28 4.23 -2.41 -11.59
N ASN A 29 3.94 -3.64 -12.01
CA ASN A 29 3.10 -3.88 -13.20
C ASN A 29 1.63 -3.46 -13.01
N VAL A 30 1.19 -3.24 -11.77
CA VAL A 30 -0.16 -2.78 -11.43
C VAL A 30 -0.15 -1.27 -11.18
N THR A 31 0.79 -0.79 -10.37
CA THR A 31 0.83 0.60 -9.90
C THR A 31 1.63 1.53 -10.80
N GLY A 32 2.52 1.03 -11.65
CA GLY A 32 3.44 1.83 -12.46
C GLY A 32 4.64 2.43 -11.72
N TYR A 33 4.70 2.29 -10.40
CA TYR A 33 5.80 2.81 -9.57
C TYR A 33 6.56 1.68 -8.92
N GLN A 34 7.89 1.81 -8.89
CA GLN A 34 8.80 0.93 -8.13
C GLN A 34 8.40 0.85 -6.66
N TYR A 35 8.85 -0.20 -5.97
CA TYR A 35 8.67 -0.32 -4.53
C TYR A 35 9.15 0.93 -3.77
N GLU A 36 8.24 1.57 -3.04
CA GLU A 36 8.52 2.74 -2.20
C GLU A 36 7.97 2.51 -0.78
N PRO A 37 8.71 1.83 0.12
CA PRO A 37 8.21 1.52 1.47
C PRO A 37 7.92 2.74 2.34
N TRP A 38 8.46 3.91 1.97
CA TRP A 38 8.23 5.19 2.64
C TRP A 38 6.97 5.92 2.13
N HIS A 39 6.39 5.50 1.00
CA HIS A 39 5.26 6.19 0.39
C HIS A 39 3.95 5.75 1.02
N LEU A 40 3.49 6.52 2.00
CA LEU A 40 2.19 6.31 2.63
C LEU A 40 1.09 7.12 1.95
N ARG A 41 -0.03 6.46 1.70
CA ARG A 41 -1.25 7.09 1.18
C ARG A 41 -2.37 6.96 2.22
N PHE A 42 -2.94 8.09 2.63
CA PHE A 42 -4.16 8.10 3.42
C PHE A 42 -5.35 7.72 2.54
N VAL A 43 -6.11 6.73 3.00
CA VAL A 43 -7.30 6.20 2.33
C VAL A 43 -8.51 6.11 3.26
N GLY A 44 -8.33 6.45 4.54
CA GLY A 44 -9.33 6.28 5.60
C GLY A 44 -9.20 4.94 6.31
N LYS A 45 -9.61 4.91 7.58
CA LYS A 45 -9.45 3.72 8.45
C LYS A 45 -10.20 2.49 7.93
N GLU A 46 -11.45 2.65 7.53
CA GLU A 46 -12.29 1.54 7.09
C GLU A 46 -11.67 0.82 5.89
N LEU A 47 -11.28 1.59 4.87
CA LEU A 47 -10.65 1.04 3.66
C LEU A 47 -9.28 0.42 3.95
N ALA A 48 -8.41 1.10 4.71
CA ALA A 48 -7.09 0.57 5.03
C ALA A 48 -7.17 -0.76 5.81
N ILE A 49 -8.12 -0.85 6.77
CA ILE A 49 -8.38 -2.07 7.52
C ILE A 49 -8.91 -3.18 6.60
N GLU A 50 -9.83 -2.86 5.68
CA GLU A 50 -10.37 -3.87 4.75
C GLU A 50 -9.30 -4.39 3.78
N MET A 51 -8.47 -3.50 3.22
CA MET A 51 -7.34 -3.90 2.38
C MET A 51 -6.35 -4.79 3.15
N ASN A 52 -6.05 -4.45 4.40
CA ASN A 52 -5.18 -5.27 5.25
C ASN A 52 -5.77 -6.66 5.52
N LYS A 53 -7.07 -6.74 5.86
CA LYS A 53 -7.78 -8.01 6.13
C LYS A 53 -7.88 -8.92 4.91
N THR A 54 -8.15 -8.34 3.75
CA THR A 54 -8.32 -9.09 2.49
C THR A 54 -7.00 -9.45 1.82
N GLY A 55 -5.91 -8.80 2.21
CA GLY A 55 -4.60 -8.97 1.57
C GLY A 55 -4.49 -8.31 0.20
N ILE A 56 -5.45 -7.45 -0.17
CA ILE A 56 -5.39 -6.64 -1.39
C ILE A 56 -4.38 -5.52 -1.18
N GLN A 57 -3.38 -5.43 -2.05
CA GLN A 57 -2.20 -4.60 -1.81
C GLN A 57 -2.23 -3.26 -2.56
N THR A 58 -3.06 -3.15 -3.60
CA THR A 58 -3.13 -1.94 -4.43
C THR A 58 -4.56 -1.40 -4.49
N LEU A 59 -4.70 -0.09 -4.72
CA LEU A 59 -6.02 0.53 -4.88
C LEU A 59 -6.68 0.10 -6.19
N GLU A 60 -5.86 -0.12 -7.22
CA GLU A 60 -6.29 -0.63 -8.51
C GLU A 60 -7.00 -1.97 -8.35
N GLU A 61 -6.36 -2.93 -7.67
CA GLU A 61 -6.96 -4.23 -7.37
C GLU A 61 -8.22 -4.11 -6.51
N PHE A 62 -8.20 -3.23 -5.48
CA PHE A 62 -9.34 -3.07 -4.56
C PHE A 62 -10.59 -2.53 -5.26
N PHE A 63 -10.42 -1.52 -6.11
CA PHE A 63 -11.53 -0.88 -6.82
C PHE A 63 -11.87 -1.55 -8.16
N GLY A 64 -11.17 -2.62 -8.53
CA GLY A 64 -11.36 -3.30 -9.83
C GLY A 64 -10.99 -2.41 -11.02
N LEU A 65 -10.04 -1.50 -10.82
CA LEU A 65 -9.53 -0.64 -11.88
C LEU A 65 -8.47 -1.38 -12.71
N PRO A 66 -8.30 -1.01 -13.99
CA PRO A 66 -7.19 -1.52 -14.79
C PRO A 66 -5.83 -1.19 -14.14
N ALA A 67 -4.85 -2.05 -14.37
CA ALA A 67 -3.46 -1.75 -14.08
C ALA A 67 -3.02 -0.49 -14.85
N ALA A 68 -2.17 0.33 -14.22
CA ALA A 68 -1.68 1.58 -14.77
C ALA A 68 -0.14 1.62 -14.71
N PRO A 69 0.54 0.76 -15.49
CA PRO A 69 2.00 0.64 -15.45
C PRO A 69 2.75 1.87 -15.99
N ASN A 70 2.05 2.79 -16.65
CA ASN A 70 2.62 3.97 -17.32
C ASN A 70 2.03 5.28 -16.76
N TYR A 71 1.76 5.34 -15.45
CA TYR A 71 1.28 6.56 -14.79
C TYR A 71 2.20 7.77 -15.04
#